data_AF-A0AAW8G226-F1
#
_entry.id   AF-A0AAW8G226-F1
#
_cell.length_a   1.000
_cell.length_b   1.000
_cell.length_c   1.000
_cell.angle_alpha   90.00
_cell.angle_beta   90.00
_cell.angle_gamma   90.00
#
_symmetry.space_group_name_H-M   'P 1'
#
loop_
_entity.id
_entity.type
_entity.pdbx_description
1 polymer ?
#
loop_
_entity_poly.entity_id
_entity_poly.type
_entity_poly.pdbx_seq_one_letter_code
_entity_poly.pdbx_strand_id
1 'polypeptide(L)'
;MKTIFKAVAIGSLLLGMSTVKAQSGTLIFKEGNGGSQNTVAQITDAPGQWYNLKAKTPAYIGSNDETRSVILQNVRAGAVLSVYDAPAGDASDDYCVITVKQFTPYKVIPSYETSFEDSEVKVQFFRKNGLDGKVSFIRVN
;
A
#
# COMPACT_ATOMS: atom_id res chain seq x y z
N MET A 1 45.62 29.38 51.05
CA MET A 1 44.37 29.14 50.30
C MET A 1 44.74 28.66 48.90
N LYS A 2 44.54 27.37 48.59
CA LYS A 2 44.69 26.81 47.24
C LYS A 2 43.49 25.89 47.01
N THR A 3 42.54 26.35 46.21
CA THR A 3 41.34 25.60 45.83
C THR A 3 41.68 24.77 44.59
N ILE A 4 41.51 23.44 44.68
CA ILE A 4 41.76 22.52 43.57
C ILE A 4 40.39 22.22 42.93
N PHE A 5 40.18 22.67 41.69
CA PHE A 5 38.99 22.33 40.90
C PHE A 5 39.15 20.91 40.33
N LYS A 6 38.23 20.00 40.67
CA LYS A 6 38.08 18.71 39.98
C LYS A 6 37.11 18.91 38.81
N ALA A 7 37.59 18.73 37.58
CA ALA A 7 36.75 18.67 36.41
C ALA A 7 36.14 17.26 36.29
N VAL A 8 34.81 17.18 36.27
CA VAL A 8 34.08 15.96 35.91
C VAL A 8 33.67 16.09 34.45
N ALA A 9 34.25 15.27 33.58
CA ALA A 9 33.82 15.17 32.20
C ALA A 9 32.59 14.25 32.13
N ILE A 10 31.42 14.84 31.91
CA ILE A 10 30.19 14.10 31.61
C ILE A 10 30.19 13.83 30.10
N GLY A 11 30.57 12.61 29.72
CA GLY A 11 30.48 12.14 28.35
C GLY A 11 29.03 11.84 27.98
N SER A 12 28.41 12.73 27.21
CA SER A 12 27.09 12.48 26.63
C SER A 12 27.21 11.56 25.42
N LEU A 13 26.81 10.29 25.57
CA LEU A 13 26.68 9.37 24.44
C LEU A 13 25.42 9.73 23.64
N LEU A 14 25.59 10.50 22.57
CA LEU A 14 24.55 10.75 21.57
C LEU A 14 24.40 9.50 20.70
N LEU A 15 23.42 8.65 21.03
CA LEU A 15 22.95 7.60 20.11
C LEU A 15 22.25 8.30 18.94
N GLY A 16 22.92 8.38 17.80
CA GLY A 16 22.30 8.79 16.54
C GLY A 16 21.18 7.82 16.20
N MET A 17 19.93 8.25 16.34
CA MET A 17 18.79 7.54 15.78
C MET A 17 18.84 7.73 14.26
N SER A 18 19.54 6.84 13.57
CA SER A 18 19.35 6.66 12.14
C SER A 18 17.89 6.27 11.94
N THR A 19 17.13 7.12 11.25
CA THR A 19 15.81 6.75 10.76
C THR A 19 16.03 5.62 9.75
N VAL A 20 15.87 4.37 10.19
CA VAL A 20 15.75 3.26 9.26
C VAL A 20 14.54 3.60 8.42
N LYS A 21 14.75 4.02 7.16
CA LYS A 21 13.68 4.10 6.19
C LYS A 21 13.18 2.66 6.05
N ALA A 22 12.06 2.33 6.70
CA ALA A 22 11.45 1.02 6.57
C ALA A 22 11.38 0.71 5.07
N GLN A 23 11.92 -0.44 4.67
CA GLN A 23 11.89 -0.83 3.27
C GLN A 23 10.41 -0.90 2.85
N SER A 24 10.04 -0.01 1.95
CA SER A 24 8.67 0.10 1.48
C SER A 24 8.54 -0.68 0.18
N GLY A 25 7.74 -1.74 0.19
CA GLY A 25 7.33 -2.43 -1.03
C GLY A 25 6.57 -1.49 -1.96
N THR A 26 6.46 -1.89 -3.21
CA THR A 26 5.77 -1.13 -4.26
C THR A 26 4.52 -1.88 -4.70
N LEU A 27 3.42 -1.13 -4.81
CA LEU A 27 2.15 -1.56 -5.38
C LEU A 27 2.00 -0.89 -6.75
N ILE A 28 1.98 -1.68 -7.82
CA ILE A 28 1.88 -1.17 -9.20
C ILE A 28 0.51 -1.55 -9.75
N PHE A 29 -0.36 -0.55 -9.89
CA PHE A 29 -1.73 -0.69 -10.38
C PHE A 29 -1.73 -0.67 -11.90
N LYS A 30 -2.35 -1.68 -12.50
CA LYS A 30 -2.32 -1.93 -13.94
C LYS A 30 -3.71 -1.76 -14.53
N GLU A 31 -3.76 -1.22 -15.74
CA GLU A 31 -4.98 -0.97 -16.51
C GLU A 31 -5.57 -2.29 -17.02
N GLY A 32 -4.74 -3.29 -17.33
CA GLY A 32 -5.18 -4.59 -17.80
C GLY A 32 -5.19 -5.65 -16.70
N ASN A 33 -5.93 -6.73 -16.91
CA ASN A 33 -5.88 -7.92 -16.04
C ASN A 33 -4.51 -8.61 -16.17
N GLY A 34 -4.13 -9.42 -15.18
CA GLY A 34 -2.88 -10.18 -15.18
C GLY A 34 -1.62 -9.32 -15.15
N GLY A 35 -1.71 -8.09 -14.63
CA GLY A 35 -0.58 -7.15 -14.60
C GLY A 35 -0.23 -6.52 -15.95
N SER A 36 -1.16 -6.55 -16.92
CA SER A 36 -0.91 -6.10 -18.30
C SER A 36 -1.25 -4.61 -18.53
N GLN A 37 -1.03 -4.13 -19.77
CA GLN A 37 -1.29 -2.74 -20.22
C GLN A 37 -0.54 -1.66 -19.42
N ASN A 38 -1.01 -0.42 -19.43
CA ASN A 38 -0.31 0.70 -18.80
C ASN A 38 -0.35 0.62 -17.28
N THR A 39 0.57 1.35 -16.65
CA THR A 39 0.53 1.57 -15.20
C THR A 39 -0.39 2.76 -14.91
N VAL A 40 -1.43 2.52 -14.12
CA VAL A 40 -2.40 3.54 -13.69
C VAL A 40 -1.83 4.36 -12.54
N ALA A 41 -1.25 3.69 -11.55
CA ALA A 41 -0.66 4.30 -10.37
C ALA A 41 0.47 3.43 -9.80
N GLN A 42 1.39 4.06 -9.08
CA GLN A 42 2.43 3.37 -8.31
C GLN A 42 2.57 4.04 -6.95
N ILE A 43 2.36 3.28 -5.88
CA ILE A 43 2.49 3.75 -4.50
C ILE A 43 3.30 2.75 -3.68
N THR A 44 3.63 3.12 -2.45
CA THR A 44 4.31 2.19 -1.53
C THR A 44 3.32 1.35 -0.73
N ASP A 45 3.80 0.34 -0.02
CA ASP A 45 3.02 -0.44 0.97
C ASP A 45 3.00 0.18 2.39
N ALA A 46 3.37 1.45 2.51
CA ALA A 46 3.35 2.16 3.79
C ALA A 46 1.91 2.23 4.34
N PRO A 47 1.71 1.93 5.63
CA PRO A 47 0.38 1.95 6.26
C PRO A 47 -0.21 3.36 6.31
N GLY A 48 -1.54 3.45 6.28
CA GLY A 48 -2.29 4.70 6.44
C GLY A 48 -2.43 5.53 5.16
N GLN A 49 -1.95 5.04 4.02
CA GLN A 49 -2.13 5.70 2.74
C GLN A 49 -3.56 5.50 2.22
N TRP A 50 -4.11 6.53 1.59
CA TRP A 50 -5.38 6.46 0.89
C TRP A 50 -5.42 7.45 -0.26
N TYR A 51 -6.17 7.11 -1.31
CA TYR A 51 -6.32 7.95 -2.50
C TYR A 51 -7.72 7.77 -3.08
N ASN A 52 -8.44 8.86 -3.21
CA ASN A 52 -9.66 8.96 -3.99
C ASN A 52 -9.27 9.39 -5.42
N LEU A 53 -9.40 8.48 -6.39
CA LEU A 53 -9.00 8.69 -7.78
C LEU A 53 -9.95 9.64 -8.51
N LYS A 54 -11.24 9.63 -8.14
CA LYS A 54 -12.27 10.51 -8.70
C LYS A 54 -12.06 11.97 -8.28
N ALA A 55 -11.86 12.19 -6.98
CA ALA A 55 -11.61 13.50 -6.38
C ALA A 55 -10.14 13.94 -6.45
N LYS A 56 -9.25 13.06 -6.93
CA LYS A 56 -7.79 13.30 -7.06
C LYS A 56 -7.16 13.78 -5.74
N THR A 57 -7.60 13.21 -4.63
CA THR A 57 -7.26 13.63 -3.26
C THR A 57 -6.73 12.42 -2.47
N PRO A 58 -5.67 12.54 -1.67
CA PRO A 58 -4.90 13.76 -1.39
C PRO A 58 -3.95 14.18 -2.53
N ALA A 59 -3.79 13.32 -3.54
CA ALA A 59 -2.98 13.60 -4.71
C ALA A 59 -3.56 12.90 -5.95
N TYR A 60 -3.26 13.42 -7.13
CA TYR A 60 -3.52 12.74 -8.39
C TYR A 60 -2.42 11.70 -8.65
N ILE A 61 -2.72 10.42 -8.36
CA ILE A 61 -1.79 9.31 -8.56
C ILE A 61 -2.08 8.46 -9.80
N GLY A 62 -3.25 8.65 -10.40
CA GLY A 62 -3.77 7.83 -11.49
C GLY A 62 -5.20 8.20 -11.84
N SER A 63 -5.67 7.72 -12.98
CA SER A 63 -7.04 7.98 -13.47
C SER A 63 -8.08 7.12 -12.74
N ASN A 64 -9.29 7.68 -12.59
CA ASN A 64 -10.46 6.97 -12.08
C ASN A 64 -10.92 5.90 -13.07
N ASP A 65 -11.45 4.78 -12.59
CA ASP A 65 -12.09 3.75 -13.43
C ASP A 65 -11.14 3.10 -14.47
N GLU A 66 -9.85 3.00 -14.16
CA GLU A 66 -8.86 2.40 -15.07
C GLU A 66 -8.27 1.09 -14.54
N THR A 67 -7.94 1.00 -13.25
CA THR A 67 -7.18 -0.16 -12.74
C THR A 67 -8.03 -1.42 -12.61
N ARG A 68 -7.44 -2.55 -13.01
CA ARG A 68 -8.05 -3.89 -12.95
C ARG A 68 -7.21 -4.95 -12.25
N SER A 69 -5.90 -4.71 -12.10
CA SER A 69 -5.00 -5.64 -11.43
C SER A 69 -3.86 -4.91 -10.74
N VAL A 70 -3.16 -5.58 -9.82
CA VAL A 70 -2.02 -5.01 -9.09
C VAL A 70 -0.85 -5.98 -9.03
N ILE A 71 0.35 -5.44 -9.18
CA ILE A 71 1.60 -6.15 -8.96
C ILE A 71 2.17 -5.72 -7.61
N LEU A 72 2.46 -6.70 -6.75
CA LEU A 72 3.13 -6.55 -5.47
C LEU A 72 4.63 -6.77 -5.69
N GLN A 73 5.47 -5.78 -5.37
CA GLN A 73 6.93 -5.90 -5.44
C GLN A 73 7.57 -5.59 -4.09
N ASN A 74 8.29 -6.55 -3.50
CA ASN A 74 8.93 -6.46 -2.19
C ASN A 74 7.97 -6.00 -1.07
N VAL A 75 6.70 -6.42 -1.12
CA VAL A 75 5.66 -5.98 -0.18
C VAL A 75 5.79 -6.72 1.15
N ARG A 76 5.69 -5.97 2.25
CA ARG A 76 5.81 -6.48 3.62
C ARG A 76 4.68 -7.45 3.98
N ALA A 77 5.02 -8.47 4.78
CA ALA A 77 4.01 -9.27 5.45
C ALA A 77 3.12 -8.38 6.34
N GLY A 78 1.83 -8.65 6.33
CA GLY A 78 0.82 -7.90 7.09
C GLY A 78 0.29 -6.64 6.39
N ALA A 79 0.82 -6.25 5.21
CA ALA A 79 0.21 -5.17 4.43
C ALA A 79 -1.22 -5.55 3.98
N VAL A 80 -2.14 -4.61 4.10
CA VAL A 80 -3.51 -4.77 3.60
C VAL A 80 -3.80 -3.68 2.57
N LEU A 81 -3.94 -4.08 1.32
CA LEU A 81 -4.41 -3.21 0.23
C LEU A 81 -5.92 -3.40 0.08
N SER A 82 -6.67 -2.31 -0.10
CA SER A 82 -8.07 -2.37 -0.48
C SER A 82 -8.35 -1.39 -1.61
N VAL A 83 -9.19 -1.81 -2.56
CA VAL A 83 -9.68 -0.99 -3.67
C VAL A 83 -11.20 -1.01 -3.69
N TYR A 84 -11.82 0.13 -3.98
CA TYR A 84 -13.27 0.30 -3.92
C TYR A 84 -13.77 1.01 -5.19
N ASP A 85 -14.95 0.62 -5.66
CA ASP A 85 -15.70 1.38 -6.68
C ASP A 85 -16.29 2.66 -6.06
N ALA A 86 -16.83 2.56 -4.83
CA ALA A 86 -17.33 3.74 -4.13
C ALA A 86 -16.21 4.77 -3.87
N PRO A 87 -16.33 6.03 -4.34
CA PRO A 87 -15.30 7.05 -4.14
C PRO A 87 -15.16 7.47 -2.67
N ALA A 88 -16.13 7.17 -1.81
CA ALA A 88 -16.01 7.37 -0.38
C ALA A 88 -15.07 6.35 0.30
N GLY A 89 -14.66 5.29 -0.41
CA GLY A 89 -13.79 4.24 0.13
C GLY A 89 -14.50 3.39 1.18
N ASP A 90 -15.77 3.05 0.94
CA ASP A 90 -16.62 2.25 1.81
C ASP A 90 -17.31 1.10 1.04
N ALA A 91 -18.06 0.26 1.75
CA ALA A 91 -18.70 -0.95 1.20
C ALA A 91 -20.07 -0.67 0.54
N SER A 92 -20.39 0.58 0.19
CA SER A 92 -21.63 0.91 -0.52
C SER A 92 -21.65 0.38 -1.95
N ASP A 93 -20.50 -0.03 -2.51
CA ASP A 93 -20.38 -0.70 -3.81
C ASP A 93 -19.33 -1.83 -3.81
N ASP A 94 -18.96 -2.36 -4.98
CA ASP A 94 -17.91 -3.37 -5.14
C ASP A 94 -16.59 -2.97 -4.48
N TYR A 95 -15.92 -3.92 -3.84
CA TYR A 95 -14.56 -3.72 -3.33
C TYR A 95 -13.77 -5.02 -3.23
N CYS A 96 -12.45 -4.87 -3.20
CA CYS A 96 -11.52 -5.98 -3.05
C CYS A 96 -10.51 -5.68 -1.94
N VAL A 97 -10.24 -6.68 -1.10
CA VAL A 97 -9.26 -6.63 -0.01
C VAL A 97 -8.19 -7.67 -0.26
N ILE A 98 -6.93 -7.24 -0.31
CA ILE A 98 -5.74 -8.07 -0.50
C ILE A 98 -4.92 -7.99 0.77
N THR A 99 -4.86 -9.10 1.51
CA THR A 99 -4.02 -9.25 2.70
C THR A 99 -2.76 -10.02 2.33
N VAL A 100 -1.60 -9.40 2.56
CA VAL A 100 -0.29 -10.02 2.35
C VAL A 100 0.09 -10.81 3.60
N LYS A 101 0.21 -12.14 3.48
CA LYS A 101 0.49 -13.07 4.59
C LYS A 101 1.98 -13.28 4.82
N GLN A 102 2.79 -13.17 3.77
CA GLN A 102 4.24 -13.32 3.82
C GLN A 102 4.93 -12.25 2.97
N PHE A 103 6.20 -11.97 3.24
CA PHE A 103 6.98 -11.06 2.40
C PHE A 103 6.91 -11.52 0.94
N THR A 104 6.51 -10.61 0.05
CA THR A 104 6.21 -10.93 -1.33
C THR A 104 7.19 -10.19 -2.25
N PRO A 105 8.26 -10.84 -2.76
CA PRO A 105 9.24 -10.18 -3.63
C PRO A 105 8.62 -9.76 -4.97
N TYR A 106 7.76 -10.61 -5.52
CA TYR A 106 6.99 -10.33 -6.73
C TYR A 106 5.73 -11.19 -6.76
N LYS A 107 4.55 -10.58 -6.90
CA LYS A 107 3.30 -11.31 -7.15
C LYS A 107 2.31 -10.48 -7.94
N VAL A 108 1.60 -11.13 -8.85
CA VAL A 108 0.50 -10.50 -9.59
C VAL A 108 -0.81 -10.94 -8.95
N ILE A 109 -1.65 -9.96 -8.60
CA ILE A 109 -3.07 -10.19 -8.32
C ILE A 109 -3.81 -9.90 -9.62
N PRO A 110 -4.27 -10.93 -10.36
CA PRO A 110 -4.59 -10.80 -11.78
C PRO A 110 -5.90 -10.05 -12.06
N SER A 111 -6.81 -9.98 -11.10
CA SER A 111 -8.09 -9.28 -11.20
C SER A 111 -8.57 -8.94 -9.78
N TYR A 112 -9.33 -7.85 -9.63
CA TYR A 112 -9.99 -7.53 -8.37
C TYR A 112 -11.30 -8.31 -8.19
N GLU A 113 -11.79 -8.99 -9.22
CA GLU A 113 -13.07 -9.71 -9.21
C GLU A 113 -12.96 -11.21 -8.86
N THR A 114 -11.79 -11.69 -8.43
CA THR A 114 -11.59 -13.11 -8.07
C THR A 114 -11.10 -13.24 -6.64
N SER A 115 -11.86 -13.95 -5.80
CA SER A 115 -11.40 -14.33 -4.46
C SER A 115 -10.53 -15.59 -4.52
N PHE A 116 -9.38 -15.57 -3.86
CA PHE A 116 -8.50 -16.72 -3.72
C PHE A 116 -7.57 -16.56 -2.51
N GLU A 117 -6.95 -17.65 -2.10
CA GLU A 117 -5.96 -17.63 -1.03
C GLU A 117 -4.87 -18.66 -1.31
N ASP A 118 -3.62 -18.27 -1.10
CA ASP A 118 -2.45 -19.15 -1.20
C ASP A 118 -1.48 -18.86 -0.04
N SER A 119 -0.24 -19.33 -0.07
CA SER A 119 0.70 -19.10 1.05
C SER A 119 1.08 -17.63 1.27
N GLU A 120 1.07 -16.82 0.21
CA GLU A 120 1.58 -15.44 0.22
C GLU A 120 0.48 -14.41 0.45
N VAL A 121 -0.73 -14.63 -0.08
CA VAL A 121 -1.82 -13.65 -0.02
C VAL A 121 -3.18 -14.29 0.24
N LYS A 122 -4.10 -13.46 0.72
CA LYS A 122 -5.54 -13.70 0.71
C LYS A 122 -6.22 -12.55 -0.01
N VAL A 123 -6.99 -12.86 -1.05
CA VAL A 123 -7.74 -11.90 -1.87
C VAL A 123 -9.22 -12.16 -1.69
N GLN A 124 -9.96 -11.13 -1.32
CA GLN A 124 -11.39 -11.19 -1.06
C GLN A 124 -12.11 -10.12 -1.87
N PHE A 125 -12.90 -10.55 -2.85
CA PHE A 125 -13.76 -9.70 -3.66
C PHE A 125 -15.20 -9.75 -3.14
N PHE A 126 -15.82 -8.57 -3.02
CA PHE A 126 -17.20 -8.40 -2.57
C PHE A 126 -17.98 -7.74 -3.69
N ARG A 127 -18.85 -8.53 -4.34
CA ARG A 127 -19.51 -8.15 -5.58
C ARG A 127 -20.83 -7.42 -5.38
N LYS A 128 -21.08 -6.38 -6.20
CA LYS A 128 -22.41 -5.84 -6.53
C LYS A 128 -22.66 -5.85 -8.04
N ASN A 129 -21.86 -5.13 -8.83
CA ASN A 129 -22.01 -5.01 -10.28
C ASN A 129 -20.69 -5.04 -11.09
N GLY A 130 -19.53 -5.09 -10.44
CA GLY A 130 -18.21 -5.24 -11.08
C GLY A 130 -17.23 -4.14 -10.66
N LEU A 131 -15.94 -4.49 -10.60
CA LEU A 131 -14.86 -3.69 -10.01
C LEU A 131 -13.68 -3.45 -10.96
N ASP A 132 -13.37 -4.39 -11.85
CA ASP A 132 -12.24 -4.24 -12.79
C ASP A 132 -12.51 -3.05 -13.72
N GLY A 133 -11.71 -1.98 -13.60
CA GLY A 133 -11.87 -0.75 -14.39
C GLY A 133 -12.98 0.15 -13.85
N LYS A 134 -13.31 0.02 -12.56
CA LYS A 134 -14.30 0.87 -11.87
C LYS A 134 -13.79 1.37 -10.51
N VAL A 135 -12.50 1.15 -10.22
CA VAL A 135 -11.90 1.57 -8.94
C VAL A 135 -11.85 3.09 -8.86
N SER A 136 -12.48 3.64 -7.82
CA SER A 136 -12.41 5.07 -7.48
C SER A 136 -11.67 5.38 -6.18
N PHE A 137 -11.35 4.37 -5.36
CA PHE A 137 -10.61 4.57 -4.10
C PHE A 137 -9.59 3.46 -3.84
N ILE A 138 -8.40 3.83 -3.35
CA ILE A 138 -7.31 2.92 -2.95
C ILE A 138 -6.95 3.20 -1.50
N ARG A 139 -6.71 2.16 -0.68
CA ARG A 139 -6.24 2.25 0.71
C ARG A 139 -5.16 1.23 1.02
N VAL A 140 -4.17 1.59 1.84
CA VAL A 140 -3.16 0.69 2.38
C VAL A 140 -3.13 0.80 3.90
N ASN A 141 -3.22 -0.32 4.61
CA ASN A 141 -3.08 -0.43 6.07
C ASN A 141 -1.92 -1.36 6.45
#